data_AF-A0A9D7ABJ8-F1
#
_entry.id   AF-A0A9D7ABJ8-F1
#
_cell.length_a   1.000
_cell.length_b   1.000
_cell.length_c   1.000
_cell.angle_alpha   90.00
_cell.angle_beta   90.00
_cell.angle_gamma   90.00
#
_symmetry.space_group_name_H-M   'P 1'
#
loop_
_entity.id
_entity.type
_entity.pdbx_description
1 polymer ?
#
loop_
_entity_poly.entity_id
_entity_poly.type
_entity_poly.pdbx_seq_one_letter_code
_entity_poly.pdbx_strand_id
1 'polypeptide(L)'
;TSSWTLIGTTCFVFALITAIRNRKDKKMLIAASLLTVFSVWFTNSSRYEGKYVLLLLGAAVIYSEFAPRNLQLNKKTALVGAAILPILFFIYSYFADVYGRVNIFTDSRFEVTEGVKTTANNLLLQNFLNLPRFVMGFFGGWGLGWFELEMTHTVWLFALQAFLLTTVFALYKSDNARRTIFGGLFAVMCAAILYANQQTFTKVGNVIQPRYFLPFFLGIVIIAAANKTARFPNSLVLTVAILATISNSIALRDTIRRYTTGQDVFISKSLNNPREWWWNFGPAPETVWLIGSLAFAMLFAVIIYERKLESAETSKI
;
A
#
# COMPACT_ATOMS: atom_id res chain seq x y z
N THR A 1 -5.76 9.84 4.24
CA THR A 1 -5.55 8.64 5.08
C THR A 1 -4.66 9.01 6.21
N SER A 2 -4.98 8.56 7.42
CA SER A 2 -4.16 8.87 8.58
C SER A 2 -2.89 8.02 8.54
N SER A 3 -1.72 8.62 8.76
CA SER A 3 -0.44 7.90 8.88
C SER A 3 -0.52 6.75 9.91
N TRP A 4 -1.39 6.91 10.88
CA TRP A 4 -1.69 5.96 11.94
C TRP A 4 -2.32 4.67 11.40
N THR A 5 -3.21 4.77 10.41
CA THR A 5 -3.81 3.60 9.74
C THR A 5 -2.76 2.81 8.97
N LEU A 6 -1.81 3.49 8.31
CA LEU A 6 -0.74 2.84 7.55
C LEU A 6 0.23 2.10 8.48
N ILE A 7 0.66 2.76 9.55
CA ILE A 7 1.54 2.16 10.57
C ILE A 7 0.84 0.97 11.23
N GLY A 8 -0.38 1.16 11.73
CA GLY A 8 -1.13 0.10 12.39
C GLY A 8 -1.38 -1.11 11.49
N THR A 9 -1.74 -0.89 10.23
CA THR A 9 -1.99 -2.00 9.28
C THR A 9 -0.72 -2.76 8.93
N THR A 10 0.39 -2.06 8.69
CA THR A 10 1.67 -2.71 8.36
C THR A 10 2.22 -3.49 9.57
N CYS A 11 2.21 -2.89 10.76
CA CYS A 11 2.57 -3.57 12.00
C CYS A 11 1.70 -4.80 12.27
N PHE A 12 0.38 -4.71 12.04
CA PHE A 12 -0.53 -5.84 12.21
C PHE A 12 -0.14 -7.03 11.34
N VAL A 13 0.10 -6.82 10.05
CA VAL A 13 0.46 -7.90 9.12
C VAL A 13 1.79 -8.54 9.51
N PHE A 14 2.82 -7.73 9.80
CA PHE A 14 4.13 -8.25 10.25
C PHE A 14 4.03 -9.02 11.56
N ALA A 15 3.32 -8.47 12.55
CA ALA A 15 3.17 -9.08 13.87
C ALA A 15 2.38 -10.38 13.80
N LEU A 16 1.29 -10.42 13.04
CA LEU A 16 0.46 -11.62 12.90
C LEU A 16 1.21 -12.76 12.21
N ILE A 17 1.94 -12.47 11.12
CA ILE A 17 2.80 -13.47 10.45
C ILE A 17 3.86 -13.98 11.43
N THR A 18 4.50 -13.08 12.19
CA THR A 18 5.54 -13.41 13.16
C THR A 18 5.00 -14.31 14.28
N ALA A 19 3.82 -14.00 14.81
CA ALA A 19 3.15 -14.79 15.84
C ALA A 19 2.84 -16.22 15.36
N ILE A 20 2.32 -16.36 14.14
CA ILE A 20 1.96 -17.67 13.57
C ILE A 20 3.22 -18.53 13.34
N ARG A 21 4.27 -17.96 12.75
CA ARG A 21 5.50 -18.67 12.40
C ARG A 21 6.34 -19.04 13.61
N ASN A 22 6.37 -18.18 14.64
CA ASN A 22 7.17 -18.37 15.85
C ASN A 22 6.36 -18.89 17.05
N ARG A 23 5.24 -19.59 16.82
CA ARG A 23 4.34 -20.10 17.88
C ARG A 23 5.00 -20.98 18.95
N LYS A 24 6.21 -21.51 18.69
CA LYS A 24 6.98 -22.33 19.64
C LYS A 24 7.87 -21.49 20.55
N ASP A 25 8.29 -20.31 20.11
CA ASP A 25 9.06 -19.37 20.91
C ASP A 25 8.10 -18.47 21.69
N LYS A 26 7.98 -18.72 23.01
CA LYS A 26 7.07 -17.98 23.88
C LYS A 26 7.37 -16.48 23.91
N LYS A 27 8.64 -16.07 23.88
CA LYS A 27 9.01 -14.65 23.96
C LYS A 27 8.58 -13.92 22.70
N MET A 28 8.90 -14.48 21.53
CA MET A 28 8.50 -13.91 20.24
C MET A 28 6.99 -13.94 20.04
N LEU A 29 6.33 -15.03 20.45
CA LEU A 29 4.87 -15.12 20.39
C LEU A 29 4.19 -14.04 21.24
N ILE A 30 4.64 -13.82 22.48
CA ILE A 30 4.08 -12.79 23.35
C ILE A 30 4.30 -11.40 22.75
N ALA A 31 5.54 -11.08 22.33
CA ALA A 31 5.85 -9.78 21.74
C ALA A 31 5.03 -9.52 20.46
N ALA A 32 4.95 -10.49 19.56
CA ALA A 32 4.17 -10.39 18.33
C ALA A 32 2.66 -10.30 18.60
N SER A 33 2.15 -11.02 19.60
CA SER A 33 0.73 -10.95 19.99
C SER A 33 0.37 -9.58 20.58
N LEU A 34 1.21 -9.04 21.46
CA LEU A 34 1.05 -7.69 22.01
C LEU A 34 1.07 -6.64 20.91
N LEU A 35 2.03 -6.74 19.97
CA LEU A 35 2.10 -5.83 18.83
C LEU A 35 0.89 -5.97 17.91
N THR A 36 0.35 -7.18 17.73
CA THR A 36 -0.89 -7.41 16.96
C THR A 36 -2.08 -6.72 17.60
N VAL A 37 -2.28 -6.89 18.92
CA VAL A 37 -3.36 -6.23 19.67
C VAL A 37 -3.21 -4.71 19.63
N PHE A 38 -2.00 -4.21 19.86
CA PHE A 38 -1.71 -2.78 19.74
C PHE A 38 -2.03 -2.25 18.35
N SER A 39 -1.65 -2.98 17.30
CA SER A 39 -1.90 -2.59 15.91
C SER A 39 -3.39 -2.55 15.58
N VAL A 40 -4.19 -3.48 16.13
CA VAL A 40 -5.66 -3.47 16.01
C VAL A 40 -6.24 -2.23 16.66
N TRP A 41 -5.86 -1.95 17.91
CA TRP A 41 -6.30 -0.76 18.64
C TRP A 41 -5.92 0.52 17.89
N PHE A 42 -4.65 0.67 17.54
CA PHE A 42 -4.10 1.84 16.86
C PHE A 42 -4.76 2.12 15.52
N THR A 43 -5.02 1.08 14.73
CA THR A 43 -5.71 1.22 13.44
C THR A 43 -7.17 1.62 13.64
N ASN A 44 -7.88 0.99 14.58
CA ASN A 44 -9.29 1.28 14.85
C ASN A 44 -9.50 2.70 15.41
N SER A 45 -8.57 3.19 16.24
CA SER A 45 -8.58 4.57 16.73
C SER A 45 -8.29 5.62 15.66
N SER A 46 -7.74 5.22 14.50
CA SER A 46 -7.35 6.17 13.45
C SER A 46 -8.44 6.47 12.43
N ARG A 47 -9.14 5.43 11.95
CA ARG A 47 -10.20 5.52 10.94
C ARG A 47 -11.16 4.36 11.11
N TYR A 48 -12.44 4.65 10.98
CA TYR A 48 -13.51 3.66 11.08
C TYR A 48 -13.35 2.48 10.10
N GLU A 49 -12.92 2.78 8.86
CA GLU A 49 -12.67 1.81 7.79
C GLU A 49 -11.55 0.80 8.12
N GLY A 50 -10.63 1.17 9.02
CA GLY A 50 -9.40 0.42 9.27
C GLY A 50 -9.66 -0.99 9.80
N LYS A 51 -10.71 -1.18 10.61
CA LYS A 51 -11.08 -2.49 11.16
C LYS A 51 -11.44 -3.51 10.06
N TYR A 52 -12.08 -3.08 8.98
CA TYR A 52 -12.44 -3.95 7.85
C TYR A 52 -11.20 -4.36 7.06
N VAL A 53 -10.27 -3.43 6.86
CA VAL A 53 -8.97 -3.70 6.25
C VAL A 53 -8.19 -4.73 7.07
N LEU A 54 -8.15 -4.59 8.40
CA LEU A 54 -7.50 -5.55 9.28
C LEU A 54 -8.16 -6.93 9.25
N LEU A 55 -9.49 -7.02 9.20
CA LEU A 55 -10.19 -8.30 9.07
C LEU A 55 -9.83 -9.02 7.77
N LEU A 56 -9.86 -8.30 6.64
CA LEU A 56 -9.47 -8.85 5.34
C LEU A 56 -8.01 -9.31 5.31
N LEU A 57 -7.10 -8.49 5.84
CA LEU A 57 -5.68 -8.85 5.89
C LEU A 57 -5.40 -9.98 6.89
N GLY A 58 -6.10 -10.03 8.01
CA GLY A 58 -5.99 -11.12 8.98
C GLY A 58 -6.41 -12.45 8.35
N ALA A 59 -7.55 -12.46 7.66
CA ALA A 59 -8.00 -13.63 6.93
C ALA A 59 -7.04 -14.03 5.80
N ALA A 60 -6.49 -13.05 5.08
CA ALA A 60 -5.47 -13.26 4.06
C ALA A 60 -4.18 -13.86 4.62
N VAL A 61 -3.68 -13.37 5.76
CA VAL A 61 -2.50 -13.91 6.45
C VAL A 61 -2.75 -15.35 6.88
N ILE A 62 -3.87 -15.62 7.55
CA ILE A 62 -4.23 -16.97 8.00
C ILE A 62 -4.30 -17.92 6.79
N TYR A 63 -5.03 -17.53 5.75
CA TYR A 63 -5.15 -18.36 4.55
C TYR A 63 -3.79 -18.58 3.88
N SER A 64 -2.95 -17.56 3.82
CA SER A 64 -1.60 -17.64 3.24
C SER A 64 -0.67 -18.60 3.99
N GLU A 65 -0.66 -18.52 5.33
CA GLU A 65 0.19 -19.37 6.18
C GLU A 65 -0.27 -20.83 6.19
N PHE A 66 -1.59 -21.08 6.10
CA PHE A 66 -2.16 -22.43 6.10
C PHE A 66 -2.52 -22.99 4.71
N ALA A 67 -2.27 -22.23 3.63
CA ALA A 67 -2.60 -22.66 2.28
C ALA A 67 -1.79 -23.91 1.87
N PRO A 68 -2.45 -24.94 1.31
CA PRO A 68 -1.75 -26.06 0.70
C PRO A 68 -0.93 -25.57 -0.50
N ARG A 69 0.24 -26.18 -0.76
CA ARG A 69 1.15 -25.82 -1.88
C ARG A 69 0.43 -25.88 -3.24
N ASN A 70 -0.48 -26.83 -3.39
CA ASN A 70 -1.41 -26.89 -4.51
C ASN A 70 -2.79 -26.47 -4.02
N LEU A 71 -3.38 -25.50 -4.72
CA LEU A 71 -4.71 -24.95 -4.43
C LEU A 71 -5.79 -25.94 -4.91
N GLN A 72 -5.75 -27.17 -4.39
CA GLN A 72 -6.83 -28.13 -4.56
C GLN A 72 -7.94 -27.76 -3.57
N LEU A 73 -9.18 -27.71 -4.06
CA LEU A 73 -10.39 -27.46 -3.26
C LEU A 73 -10.62 -28.61 -2.28
N ASN A 74 -9.90 -28.59 -1.15
CA ASN A 74 -10.06 -29.51 -0.05
C ASN A 74 -11.00 -28.90 1.01
N LYS A 75 -11.55 -29.75 1.89
CA LYS A 75 -12.44 -29.33 2.99
C LYS A 75 -11.85 -28.17 3.82
N LYS A 76 -10.52 -28.15 4.04
CA LYS A 76 -9.82 -27.08 4.78
C LYS A 76 -9.78 -25.74 4.02
N THR A 77 -9.52 -25.74 2.71
CA THR A 77 -9.52 -24.51 1.89
C THR A 77 -10.95 -23.99 1.69
N ALA A 78 -11.93 -24.90 1.60
CA ALA A 78 -13.34 -24.55 1.55
C ALA A 78 -13.82 -23.91 2.87
N LEU A 79 -13.39 -24.43 4.03
CA LEU A 79 -13.71 -23.86 5.34
C LEU A 79 -13.13 -22.44 5.53
N VAL A 80 -11.89 -22.20 5.09
CA VAL A 80 -11.30 -20.86 5.19
C VAL A 80 -11.93 -19.90 4.18
N GLY A 81 -12.21 -20.34 2.95
CA GLY A 81 -12.98 -19.55 1.97
C GLY A 81 -14.38 -19.19 2.50
N ALA A 82 -15.05 -20.15 3.14
CA ALA A 82 -16.34 -19.94 3.80
C ALA A 82 -16.27 -19.00 5.01
N ALA A 83 -15.10 -18.81 5.64
CA ALA A 83 -14.91 -17.81 6.69
C ALA A 83 -14.65 -16.39 6.14
N ILE A 84 -14.06 -16.29 4.94
CA ILE A 84 -13.82 -15.01 4.24
C ILE A 84 -15.12 -14.45 3.65
N LEU A 85 -16.01 -15.30 3.14
CA LEU A 85 -17.26 -14.88 2.51
C LEU A 85 -18.19 -14.05 3.44
N PRO A 86 -18.44 -14.44 4.71
CA PRO A 86 -19.19 -13.63 5.67
C PRO A 86 -18.52 -12.28 5.96
N ILE A 87 -17.18 -12.23 5.99
CA ILE A 87 -16.45 -10.98 6.21
C ILE A 87 -16.65 -10.04 5.02
N LEU A 88 -16.50 -10.56 3.79
CA LEU A 88 -16.75 -9.80 2.56
C LEU A 88 -18.21 -9.36 2.47
N PHE A 89 -19.16 -10.23 2.81
CA PHE A 89 -20.59 -9.92 2.83
C PHE A 89 -20.92 -8.85 3.87
N PHE A 90 -20.36 -8.94 5.09
CA PHE A 90 -20.55 -7.95 6.14
C PHE A 90 -20.01 -6.57 5.76
N ILE A 91 -18.82 -6.54 5.12
CA ILE A 91 -18.24 -5.31 4.58
C ILE A 91 -19.18 -4.76 3.49
N TYR A 92 -19.58 -5.58 2.54
CA TYR A 92 -20.49 -5.18 1.47
C TYR A 92 -21.82 -4.63 2.03
N SER A 93 -22.48 -5.34 2.95
CA SER A 93 -23.76 -4.93 3.53
C SER A 93 -23.64 -3.61 4.28
N TYR A 94 -22.52 -3.41 4.98
CA TYR A 94 -22.27 -2.14 5.68
C TYR A 94 -22.10 -0.97 4.70
N PHE A 95 -21.25 -1.12 3.68
CA PHE A 95 -21.06 -0.09 2.66
C PHE A 95 -22.36 0.21 1.90
N ALA A 96 -23.14 -0.83 1.60
CA ALA A 96 -24.45 -0.71 0.99
C ALA A 96 -25.45 0.07 1.85
N ASP A 97 -25.40 -0.07 3.18
CA ASP A 97 -26.29 0.67 4.09
C ASP A 97 -25.83 2.12 4.31
N VAL A 98 -24.52 2.39 4.32
CA VAL A 98 -23.98 3.76 4.53
C VAL A 98 -24.12 4.64 3.28
N TYR A 99 -23.84 4.10 2.09
CA TYR A 99 -23.78 4.88 0.85
C TYR A 99 -24.96 4.62 -0.09
N GLY A 100 -25.86 3.71 0.27
CA GLY A 100 -26.96 3.27 -0.57
C GLY A 100 -26.58 2.08 -1.45
N ARG A 101 -27.58 1.25 -1.77
CA ARG A 101 -27.41 0.08 -2.62
C ARG A 101 -27.45 0.49 -4.09
N VAL A 102 -26.34 0.30 -4.80
CA VAL A 102 -26.29 0.45 -6.26
C VAL A 102 -26.21 -0.93 -6.89
N ASN A 103 -27.15 -1.22 -7.79
CA ASN A 103 -27.07 -2.38 -8.65
C ASN A 103 -26.25 -2.03 -9.90
N ILE A 104 -24.98 -2.45 -9.92
CA ILE A 104 -24.03 -2.13 -10.98
C ILE A 104 -24.56 -2.52 -12.37
N PHE A 105 -25.40 -3.55 -12.47
CA PHE A 105 -25.90 -4.06 -13.75
C PHE A 105 -27.15 -3.34 -14.26
N THR A 106 -27.89 -2.67 -13.39
CA THR A 106 -29.17 -2.02 -13.72
C THR A 106 -29.23 -0.57 -13.23
N ASP A 107 -28.07 0.08 -13.10
CA ASP A 107 -27.96 1.45 -12.62
C ASP A 107 -28.47 2.43 -13.69
N SER A 108 -29.58 3.11 -13.40
CA SER A 108 -30.25 4.03 -14.33
C SER A 108 -29.69 5.45 -14.28
N ARG A 109 -28.71 5.73 -13.40
CA ARG A 109 -28.10 7.06 -13.28
C ARG A 109 -27.34 7.43 -14.55
N PHE A 110 -27.46 8.69 -14.94
CA PHE A 110 -26.73 9.29 -16.04
C PHE A 110 -26.42 10.75 -15.73
N GLU A 111 -25.38 11.27 -16.36
CA GLU A 111 -25.00 12.69 -16.32
C GLU A 111 -24.85 13.18 -17.76
N VAL A 112 -25.21 14.44 -18.00
CA VAL A 112 -25.00 15.11 -19.30
C VAL A 112 -24.02 16.25 -19.07
N THR A 113 -22.82 16.11 -19.61
CA THR A 113 -21.77 17.13 -19.55
C THR A 113 -21.44 17.55 -20.98
N GLU A 114 -21.52 18.84 -21.30
CA GLU A 114 -21.22 19.37 -22.63
C GLU A 114 -21.99 18.64 -23.78
N GLY A 115 -23.24 18.27 -23.51
CA GLY A 115 -24.09 17.55 -24.49
C GLY A 115 -23.78 16.06 -24.62
N VAL A 116 -22.77 15.52 -23.92
CA VAL A 116 -22.45 14.09 -23.92
C VAL A 116 -23.12 13.39 -22.74
N LYS A 117 -24.01 12.43 -23.04
CA LYS A 117 -24.66 11.59 -22.04
C LYS A 117 -23.71 10.47 -21.59
N THR A 118 -23.28 10.52 -20.33
CA THR A 118 -22.52 9.46 -19.67
C THR A 118 -23.45 8.60 -18.83
N THR A 119 -23.63 7.33 -19.21
CA THR A 119 -24.40 6.35 -18.43
C THR A 119 -23.53 5.66 -17.38
N ALA A 120 -24.16 5.06 -16.37
CA ALA A 120 -23.47 4.25 -15.36
C ALA A 120 -22.53 3.17 -15.93
N ASN A 121 -22.96 2.45 -16.97
CA ASN A 121 -22.14 1.40 -17.60
C ASN A 121 -20.95 1.98 -18.37
N ASN A 122 -21.15 3.10 -19.06
CA ASN A 122 -20.05 3.80 -19.74
C ASN A 122 -19.03 4.32 -18.72
N LEU A 123 -19.50 4.87 -17.60
CA LEU A 123 -18.65 5.32 -16.50
C LEU A 123 -17.86 4.14 -15.89
N LEU A 124 -18.50 2.99 -15.66
CA LEU A 124 -17.84 1.81 -15.12
C LEU A 124 -16.71 1.33 -16.06
N LEU A 125 -16.99 1.23 -17.36
CA LEU A 125 -15.99 0.85 -18.36
C LEU A 125 -14.83 1.87 -18.39
N GLN A 126 -15.15 3.17 -18.37
CA GLN A 126 -14.14 4.22 -18.32
C GLN A 126 -13.27 4.11 -17.06
N ASN A 127 -13.88 3.86 -15.90
CA ASN A 127 -13.17 3.68 -14.64
C ASN A 127 -12.29 2.43 -14.65
N PHE A 128 -12.78 1.33 -15.24
CA PHE A 128 -12.00 0.09 -15.43
C PHE A 128 -10.74 0.36 -16.26
N LEU A 129 -10.87 1.04 -17.40
CA LEU A 129 -9.74 1.40 -18.26
C LEU A 129 -8.77 2.37 -17.56
N ASN A 130 -9.25 3.19 -16.61
CA ASN A 130 -8.43 4.11 -15.82
C ASN A 130 -7.90 3.52 -14.50
N LEU A 131 -8.17 2.25 -14.17
CA LEU A 131 -7.60 1.61 -12.97
C LEU A 131 -6.06 1.65 -12.92
N PRO A 132 -5.31 1.46 -14.02
CA PRO A 132 -3.86 1.60 -13.99
C PRO A 132 -3.43 2.98 -13.49
N ARG A 133 -4.15 4.04 -13.87
CA ARG A 133 -3.93 5.40 -13.36
C ARG A 133 -4.11 5.47 -11.85
N PHE A 134 -5.15 4.84 -11.30
CA PHE A 134 -5.36 4.78 -9.84
C PHE A 134 -4.20 4.08 -9.12
N VAL A 135 -3.71 2.96 -9.66
CA VAL A 135 -2.60 2.19 -9.08
C VAL A 135 -1.30 3.00 -9.11
N MET A 136 -1.02 3.74 -10.19
CA MET A 136 0.13 4.66 -10.24
C MET A 136 0.07 5.73 -9.13
N GLY A 137 -1.13 6.10 -8.69
CA GLY A 137 -1.34 7.02 -7.59
C GLY A 137 -0.81 6.54 -6.23
N PHE A 138 -0.65 5.23 -6.01
CA PHE A 138 0.02 4.72 -4.79
C PHE A 138 1.50 5.12 -4.70
N PHE A 139 2.11 5.44 -5.85
CA PHE A 139 3.53 5.74 -5.99
C PHE A 139 3.82 7.23 -6.17
N GLY A 140 2.80 8.09 -6.07
CA GLY A 140 2.93 9.54 -6.30
C GLY A 140 2.65 9.96 -7.74
N GLY A 141 2.04 9.11 -8.57
CA GLY A 141 1.58 9.52 -9.90
C GLY A 141 0.39 10.49 -9.85
N TRP A 142 -0.19 10.68 -8.67
CA TRP A 142 -1.27 11.63 -8.39
C TRP A 142 -0.76 12.62 -7.35
N GLY A 143 -1.35 13.81 -7.31
CA GLY A 143 -1.05 14.78 -6.28
C GLY A 143 -1.24 14.19 -4.87
N LEU A 144 -0.21 14.27 -4.03
CA LEU A 144 -0.31 13.89 -2.63
C LEU A 144 -1.21 14.91 -1.90
N GLY A 145 -1.77 14.50 -0.76
CA GLY A 145 -2.81 15.31 -0.11
C GLY A 145 -4.10 15.31 -0.92
N TRP A 146 -4.82 16.43 -1.00
CA TRP A 146 -6.07 16.56 -1.77
C TRP A 146 -5.77 16.91 -3.24
N PHE A 147 -4.93 16.13 -3.92
CA PHE A 147 -4.47 16.35 -5.29
C PHE A 147 -3.62 17.61 -5.54
N GLU A 148 -3.34 18.39 -4.49
CA GLU A 148 -2.63 19.68 -4.62
C GLU A 148 -1.12 19.54 -4.73
N LEU A 149 -0.53 18.48 -4.20
CA LEU A 149 0.92 18.32 -4.15
C LEU A 149 1.39 17.42 -5.29
N GLU A 150 1.64 18.02 -6.45
CA GLU A 150 2.14 17.29 -7.61
C GLU A 150 3.59 16.82 -7.38
N MET A 151 3.86 15.54 -7.65
CA MET A 151 5.20 14.99 -7.55
C MET A 151 5.88 15.02 -8.92
N THR A 152 7.19 15.29 -8.90
CA THR A 152 8.04 15.10 -10.07
C THR A 152 7.88 13.67 -10.60
N HIS A 153 7.75 13.50 -11.92
CA HIS A 153 7.45 12.19 -12.52
C HIS A 153 8.47 11.09 -12.19
N THR A 154 9.73 11.46 -11.95
CA THR A 154 10.78 10.54 -11.48
C THR A 154 10.38 9.81 -10.19
N VAL A 155 9.65 10.48 -9.29
CA VAL A 155 9.21 9.90 -8.00
C VAL A 155 8.41 8.63 -8.22
N TRP A 156 7.34 8.71 -9.01
CA TRP A 156 6.44 7.59 -9.20
C TRP A 156 7.02 6.53 -10.11
N LEU A 157 7.84 6.90 -11.10
CA LEU A 157 8.55 5.95 -11.96
C LEU A 157 9.50 5.07 -11.14
N PHE A 158 10.34 5.68 -10.29
CA PHE A 158 11.32 4.93 -9.49
C PHE A 158 10.67 4.16 -8.36
N ALA A 159 9.67 4.74 -7.69
CA ALA A 159 8.91 4.04 -6.65
C ALA A 159 8.15 2.82 -7.22
N LEU A 160 7.48 2.99 -8.36
CA LEU A 160 6.80 1.89 -9.06
C LEU A 160 7.80 0.82 -9.49
N GLN A 161 8.95 1.18 -10.03
CA GLN A 161 9.96 0.22 -10.44
C GLN A 161 10.55 -0.57 -9.25
N ALA A 162 10.87 0.11 -8.15
CA ALA A 162 11.31 -0.54 -6.91
C ALA A 162 10.26 -1.53 -6.38
N PHE A 163 8.98 -1.14 -6.42
CA PHE A 163 7.85 -1.98 -6.07
C PHE A 163 7.70 -3.20 -6.99
N LEU A 164 7.77 -3.01 -8.30
CA LEU A 164 7.63 -4.08 -9.28
C LEU A 164 8.76 -5.10 -9.12
N LEU A 165 10.02 -4.64 -8.99
CA LEU A 165 11.18 -5.51 -8.78
C LEU A 165 11.01 -6.40 -7.54
N THR A 166 10.61 -5.82 -6.42
CA THR A 166 10.44 -6.57 -5.16
C THR A 166 9.24 -7.52 -5.22
N THR A 167 8.10 -7.05 -5.71
CA THR A 167 6.85 -7.82 -5.72
C THR A 167 6.90 -8.94 -6.74
N VAL A 168 7.38 -8.67 -7.97
CA VAL A 168 7.52 -9.70 -9.01
C VAL A 168 8.50 -10.78 -8.56
N PHE A 169 9.64 -10.41 -7.96
CA PHE A 169 10.55 -11.41 -7.40
C PHE A 169 9.89 -12.24 -6.30
N ALA A 170 9.19 -11.59 -5.37
CA ALA A 170 8.51 -12.29 -4.28
C ALA A 170 7.47 -13.28 -4.81
N LEU A 171 6.67 -12.89 -5.80
CA LEU A 171 5.69 -13.76 -6.45
C LEU A 171 6.35 -14.87 -7.26
N TYR A 172 7.40 -14.57 -8.02
CA TYR A 172 8.16 -15.55 -8.78
C TYR A 172 8.77 -16.62 -7.87
N LYS A 173 9.23 -16.24 -6.67
CA LYS A 173 9.74 -17.16 -5.65
C LYS A 173 8.69 -17.65 -4.66
N SER A 174 7.41 -17.49 -4.96
CA SER A 174 6.29 -18.03 -4.17
C SER A 174 5.60 -19.19 -4.90
N ASP A 175 4.92 -20.05 -4.15
CA ASP A 175 4.09 -21.13 -4.70
C ASP A 175 2.83 -20.58 -5.39
N ASN A 176 2.26 -21.37 -6.30
CA ASN A 176 1.05 -21.00 -7.05
C ASN A 176 -0.10 -20.57 -6.15
N ALA A 177 -0.31 -21.25 -5.01
CA ALA A 177 -1.35 -20.87 -4.07
C ALA A 177 -1.19 -19.43 -3.55
N ARG A 178 0.03 -19.02 -3.18
CA ARG A 178 0.31 -17.67 -2.69
C ARG A 178 0.21 -16.62 -3.80
N ARG A 179 0.57 -16.98 -5.03
CA ARG A 179 0.35 -16.13 -6.22
C ARG A 179 -1.14 -15.89 -6.47
N THR A 180 -1.97 -16.93 -6.38
CA THR A 180 -3.42 -16.81 -6.49
C THR A 180 -4.02 -15.95 -5.39
N ILE A 181 -3.53 -16.07 -4.14
CA ILE A 181 -3.96 -15.21 -3.02
C ILE A 181 -3.66 -13.74 -3.32
N PHE A 182 -2.42 -13.44 -3.75
CA PHE A 182 -2.07 -12.08 -4.14
C PHE A 182 -2.96 -11.54 -5.26
N GLY A 183 -3.13 -12.31 -6.34
CA GLY A 183 -3.98 -11.93 -7.47
C GLY A 183 -5.44 -11.71 -7.06
N GLY A 184 -5.99 -12.59 -6.21
CA GLY A 184 -7.34 -12.48 -5.68
C GLY A 184 -7.53 -11.23 -4.81
N LEU A 185 -6.63 -10.97 -3.88
CA LEU A 185 -6.71 -9.77 -3.01
C LEU A 185 -6.54 -8.48 -3.82
N PHE A 186 -5.63 -8.47 -4.78
CA PHE A 186 -5.44 -7.34 -5.68
C PHE A 186 -6.69 -7.10 -6.55
N ALA A 187 -7.31 -8.18 -7.07
CA ALA A 187 -8.57 -8.08 -7.82
C ALA A 187 -9.73 -7.58 -6.94
N VAL A 188 -9.83 -8.04 -5.69
CA VAL A 188 -10.82 -7.53 -4.71
C VAL A 188 -10.61 -6.04 -4.46
N MET A 189 -9.35 -5.59 -4.31
CA MET A 189 -9.04 -4.18 -4.17
C MET A 189 -9.49 -3.37 -5.39
N CYS A 190 -9.15 -3.83 -6.61
CA CYS A 190 -9.58 -3.18 -7.86
C CYS A 190 -11.11 -3.12 -7.98
N ALA A 191 -11.80 -4.21 -7.66
CA ALA A 191 -13.27 -4.26 -7.66
C ALA A 191 -13.86 -3.28 -6.62
N ALA A 192 -13.27 -3.19 -5.42
CA ALA A 192 -13.69 -2.24 -4.39
C ALA A 192 -13.48 -0.78 -4.83
N ILE A 193 -12.39 -0.48 -5.53
CA ILE A 193 -12.14 0.86 -6.11
C ILE A 193 -13.21 1.20 -7.16
N LEU A 194 -13.50 0.28 -8.08
CA LEU A 194 -14.55 0.47 -9.09
C LEU A 194 -15.91 0.66 -8.45
N TYR A 195 -16.25 -0.18 -7.48
CA TYR A 195 -17.49 -0.09 -6.73
C TYR A 195 -17.63 1.25 -6.02
N ALA A 196 -16.57 1.71 -5.33
CA ALA A 196 -16.59 2.99 -4.64
C ALA A 196 -16.81 4.17 -5.60
N ASN A 197 -16.16 4.16 -6.77
CA ASN A 197 -16.38 5.20 -7.79
C ASN A 197 -17.78 5.11 -8.42
N GLN A 198 -18.31 3.90 -8.62
CA GLN A 198 -19.66 3.69 -9.13
C GLN A 198 -20.70 4.20 -8.13
N GLN A 199 -20.49 3.92 -6.85
CA GLN A 199 -21.35 4.39 -5.76
C GLN A 199 -21.46 5.92 -5.76
N THR A 200 -20.33 6.62 -5.83
CA THR A 200 -20.28 8.08 -5.89
C THR A 200 -20.60 8.67 -7.27
N PHE A 201 -20.87 7.83 -8.27
CA PHE A 201 -21.08 8.22 -9.67
C PHE A 201 -19.98 9.17 -10.19
N THR A 202 -18.72 8.86 -9.89
CA THR A 202 -17.58 9.71 -10.25
C THR A 202 -16.52 8.97 -11.05
N LYS A 203 -15.75 9.74 -11.84
CA LYS A 203 -14.58 9.22 -12.54
C LYS A 203 -13.42 8.97 -11.57
N VAL A 204 -12.62 7.96 -11.87
CA VAL A 204 -11.31 7.72 -11.25
C VAL A 204 -10.48 8.99 -11.37
N GLY A 205 -10.09 9.57 -10.23
CA GLY A 205 -9.33 10.83 -10.19
C GLY A 205 -10.05 11.96 -9.48
N ASN A 206 -11.36 11.85 -9.23
CA ASN A 206 -12.15 12.97 -8.73
C ASN A 206 -12.33 12.93 -7.20
N VAL A 207 -12.92 11.85 -6.68
CA VAL A 207 -13.33 11.76 -5.26
C VAL A 207 -12.54 10.68 -4.52
N ILE A 208 -12.52 9.47 -5.07
CA ILE A 208 -11.86 8.33 -4.46
C ILE A 208 -10.35 8.44 -4.73
N GLN A 209 -9.56 8.39 -3.66
CA GLN A 209 -8.12 8.58 -3.72
C GLN A 209 -7.34 7.30 -3.38
N PRO A 210 -6.16 7.09 -4.00
CA PRO A 210 -5.28 5.94 -3.75
C PRO A 210 -4.96 5.75 -2.28
N ARG A 211 -4.74 6.86 -1.55
CA ARG A 211 -4.44 6.83 -0.11
C ARG A 211 -5.45 6.01 0.70
N TYR A 212 -6.73 5.94 0.30
CA TYR A 212 -7.76 5.21 1.05
C TYR A 212 -7.56 3.68 0.99
N PHE A 213 -6.98 3.19 -0.09
CA PHE A 213 -6.69 1.77 -0.31
C PHE A 213 -5.23 1.41 0.02
N LEU A 214 -4.36 2.40 0.20
CA LEU A 214 -2.93 2.20 0.46
C LEU A 214 -2.64 1.26 1.65
N PRO A 215 -3.33 1.32 2.81
CA PRO A 215 -3.09 0.35 3.89
C PRO A 215 -3.35 -1.10 3.48
N PHE A 216 -4.45 -1.34 2.74
CA PHE A 216 -4.78 -2.67 2.23
C PHE A 216 -3.75 -3.14 1.19
N PHE A 217 -3.40 -2.25 0.25
CA PHE A 217 -2.36 -2.51 -0.74
C PHE A 217 -1.03 -2.91 -0.11
N LEU A 218 -0.54 -2.14 0.87
CA LEU A 218 0.70 -2.46 1.58
C LEU A 218 0.63 -3.81 2.29
N GLY A 219 -0.51 -4.13 2.93
CA GLY A 219 -0.72 -5.42 3.56
C GLY A 219 -0.59 -6.59 2.57
N ILE A 220 -1.21 -6.48 1.39
CA ILE A 220 -1.11 -7.50 0.32
C ILE A 220 0.36 -7.72 -0.09
N VAL A 221 1.12 -6.62 -0.24
CA VAL A 221 2.52 -6.65 -0.68
C VAL A 221 3.43 -7.26 0.40
N ILE A 222 3.20 -6.93 1.67
CA ILE A 222 3.93 -7.54 2.80
C ILE A 222 3.69 -9.05 2.85
N ILE A 223 2.44 -9.49 2.68
CA ILE A 223 2.10 -10.92 2.63
C ILE A 223 2.86 -11.60 1.48
N ALA A 224 2.85 -11.02 0.27
CA ALA A 224 3.61 -11.57 -0.85
C ALA A 224 5.12 -11.68 -0.54
N ALA A 225 5.71 -10.61 0.02
CA ALA A 225 7.12 -10.58 0.39
C ALA A 225 7.48 -11.59 1.50
N ALA A 226 6.55 -11.88 2.41
CA ALA A 226 6.74 -12.84 3.50
C ALA A 226 6.68 -14.30 3.03
N ASN A 227 6.03 -14.58 1.91
CA ASN A 227 5.81 -15.94 1.38
C ASN A 227 6.88 -16.45 0.41
N LYS A 228 7.82 -15.59 0.00
CA LYS A 228 8.92 -16.00 -0.87
C LYS A 228 9.74 -17.12 -0.22
N THR A 229 10.13 -18.10 -1.01
CA THR A 229 10.97 -19.24 -0.58
C THR A 229 12.46 -18.95 -0.70
N ALA A 230 12.84 -17.94 -1.49
CA ALA A 230 14.21 -17.54 -1.69
C ALA A 230 14.46 -16.13 -1.15
N ARG A 231 15.68 -15.92 -0.64
CA ARG A 231 16.16 -14.59 -0.27
C ARG A 231 16.22 -13.69 -1.51
N PHE A 232 15.91 -12.41 -1.35
CA PHE A 232 16.15 -11.42 -2.41
C PHE A 232 17.64 -11.39 -2.75
N PRO A 233 18.06 -11.33 -4.03
CA PRO A 233 19.47 -11.18 -4.37
C PRO A 233 19.99 -9.79 -3.97
N ASN A 234 21.28 -9.70 -3.68
CA ASN A 234 21.91 -8.44 -3.23
C ASN A 234 21.83 -7.35 -4.29
N SER A 235 21.94 -7.70 -5.58
CA SER A 235 21.78 -6.76 -6.69
C SER A 235 20.39 -6.13 -6.70
N LEU A 236 19.33 -6.93 -6.57
CA LEU A 236 17.95 -6.43 -6.51
C LEU A 236 17.75 -5.48 -5.32
N VAL A 237 18.27 -5.84 -4.14
CA VAL A 237 18.15 -4.99 -2.95
C VAL A 237 18.91 -3.67 -3.11
N LEU A 238 20.09 -3.70 -3.71
CA LEU A 238 20.85 -2.49 -4.02
C LEU A 238 20.11 -1.61 -5.04
N THR A 239 19.57 -2.19 -6.12
CA THR A 239 18.77 -1.45 -7.11
C THR A 239 17.55 -0.80 -6.46
N VAL A 240 16.81 -1.56 -5.65
CA VAL A 240 15.63 -1.06 -4.92
C VAL A 240 16.02 0.05 -3.94
N ALA A 241 17.12 -0.11 -3.21
CA ALA A 241 17.64 0.90 -2.30
C ALA A 241 17.93 2.22 -3.03
N ILE A 242 18.63 2.17 -4.17
CA ILE A 242 18.95 3.35 -4.97
C ILE A 242 17.67 4.02 -5.49
N LEU A 243 16.78 3.26 -6.14
CA LEU A 243 15.53 3.79 -6.71
C LEU A 243 14.64 4.41 -5.64
N ALA A 244 14.44 3.71 -4.51
CA ALA A 244 13.61 4.20 -3.42
C ALA A 244 14.23 5.43 -2.74
N THR A 245 15.56 5.48 -2.59
CA THR A 245 16.25 6.64 -1.98
C THR A 245 16.13 7.88 -2.86
N ILE A 246 16.34 7.74 -4.18
CA ILE A 246 16.17 8.87 -5.11
C ILE A 246 14.72 9.33 -5.11
N SER A 247 13.75 8.42 -5.21
CA SER A 247 12.32 8.74 -5.17
C SER A 247 11.94 9.46 -3.86
N ASN A 248 12.38 8.95 -2.71
CA ASN A 248 12.13 9.56 -1.41
C ASN A 248 12.74 10.97 -1.29
N SER A 249 13.98 11.15 -1.73
CA SER A 249 14.66 12.45 -1.68
C SER A 249 13.97 13.50 -2.54
N ILE A 250 13.56 13.13 -3.76
CA ILE A 250 12.81 14.03 -4.66
C ILE A 250 11.43 14.33 -4.08
N ALA A 251 10.69 13.32 -3.62
CA ALA A 251 9.36 13.51 -3.03
C ALA A 251 9.41 14.40 -1.78
N LEU A 252 10.43 14.24 -0.93
CA LEU A 252 10.65 15.08 0.23
C LEU A 252 10.95 16.53 -0.19
N ARG A 253 11.76 16.73 -1.23
CA ARG A 253 12.04 18.08 -1.78
C ARG A 253 10.78 18.74 -2.32
N ASP A 254 9.98 18.02 -3.11
CA ASP A 254 8.70 18.52 -3.66
C ASP A 254 7.72 18.88 -2.54
N THR A 255 7.67 18.05 -1.49
CA THR A 255 6.82 18.30 -0.32
C THR A 255 7.25 19.55 0.45
N ILE A 256 8.54 19.70 0.76
CA ILE A 256 9.04 20.89 1.46
C ILE A 256 8.82 22.14 0.60
N ARG A 257 9.06 22.04 -0.71
CA ARG A 257 8.89 23.13 -1.68
C ARG A 257 7.47 23.69 -1.68
N ARG A 258 6.45 22.83 -1.71
CA ARG A 258 5.04 23.25 -1.66
C ARG A 258 4.73 24.20 -0.51
N TYR A 259 5.37 23.99 0.63
CA TYR A 259 5.15 24.82 1.83
C TYR A 259 6.16 25.96 1.98
N THR A 260 7.26 25.97 1.23
CA THR A 260 8.35 26.95 1.42
C THR A 260 8.46 27.96 0.29
N THR A 261 8.30 27.56 -0.97
CA THR A 261 8.55 28.43 -2.13
C THR A 261 7.48 28.35 -3.21
N GLY A 262 6.44 27.52 -3.02
CA GLY A 262 5.51 27.16 -4.09
C GLY A 262 6.06 26.14 -5.09
N GLN A 263 5.18 25.47 -5.84
CA GLN A 263 5.54 24.45 -6.85
C GLN A 263 5.80 25.03 -8.25
N ASP A 264 5.63 26.33 -8.42
CA ASP A 264 5.91 27.11 -9.64
C ASP A 264 7.42 27.36 -9.86
N VAL A 265 8.24 27.15 -8.83
CA VAL A 265 9.71 27.28 -8.90
C VAL A 265 10.37 25.95 -9.28
N PHE A 266 11.31 25.98 -10.23
CA PHE A 266 12.08 24.79 -10.67
C PHE A 266 12.78 24.05 -9.53
N ILE A 267 12.69 22.72 -9.51
CA ILE A 267 13.22 21.83 -8.47
C ILE A 267 14.73 22.02 -8.15
N SER A 268 15.51 22.50 -9.13
CA SER A 268 16.95 22.77 -8.99
C SER A 268 17.27 23.99 -8.13
N LYS A 269 16.31 24.90 -7.90
CA LYS A 269 16.49 26.07 -7.04
C LYS A 269 16.57 25.65 -5.57
N SER A 270 17.28 26.44 -4.77
CA SER A 270 17.40 26.19 -3.33
C SER A 270 16.04 26.33 -2.64
N LEU A 271 15.80 25.48 -1.63
CA LEU A 271 14.66 25.59 -0.74
C LEU A 271 14.82 26.75 0.27
N ASN A 272 16.01 27.35 0.36
CA ASN A 272 16.28 28.45 1.27
C ASN A 272 15.99 29.83 0.68
N ASN A 273 15.86 29.95 -0.65
CA ASN A 273 15.68 31.24 -1.31
C ASN A 273 15.02 31.10 -2.70
N PRO A 274 13.88 31.77 -2.98
CA PRO A 274 13.08 32.56 -2.04
C PRO A 274 12.38 31.65 -1.02
N ARG A 275 12.22 32.11 0.21
CA ARG A 275 11.55 31.36 1.28
C ARG A 275 10.33 32.16 1.74
N GLU A 276 9.15 31.71 1.36
CA GLU A 276 7.87 32.33 1.68
C GLU A 276 7.40 31.93 3.09
N TRP A 277 7.53 30.66 3.44
CA TRP A 277 7.11 30.16 4.74
C TRP A 277 8.02 29.04 5.26
N TRP A 278 8.60 29.27 6.43
CA TRP A 278 9.33 28.28 7.23
C TRP A 278 9.57 28.87 8.61
N TRP A 279 9.78 28.03 9.64
CA TRP A 279 10.16 28.54 10.96
C TRP A 279 11.53 29.25 10.93
N ASN A 280 11.69 30.28 11.76
CA ASN A 280 12.96 30.99 11.89
C ASN A 280 13.91 30.36 12.92
N PHE A 281 13.41 29.49 13.79
CA PHE A 281 14.16 28.94 14.93
C PHE A 281 14.60 27.47 14.75
N GLY A 282 14.23 26.82 13.65
CA GLY A 282 14.55 25.42 13.37
C GLY A 282 15.55 25.24 12.23
N PRO A 283 15.94 23.99 11.92
CA PRO A 283 16.84 23.70 10.81
C PRO A 283 16.26 24.24 9.49
N ALA A 284 17.14 24.73 8.62
CA ALA A 284 16.74 25.27 7.33
C ALA A 284 16.06 24.20 6.45
N PRO A 285 15.16 24.56 5.52
CA PRO A 285 14.48 23.61 4.63
C PRO A 285 15.44 22.64 3.92
N GLU A 286 16.55 23.16 3.38
CA GLU A 286 17.56 22.37 2.69
C GLU A 286 18.23 21.36 3.64
N THR A 287 18.44 21.74 4.90
CA THR A 287 19.01 20.86 5.93
C THR A 287 18.05 19.73 6.29
N VAL A 288 16.75 20.02 6.43
CA VAL A 288 15.73 18.99 6.69
C VAL A 288 15.64 18.02 5.52
N TRP A 289 15.65 18.51 4.28
CA TRP A 289 15.70 17.68 3.08
C TRP A 289 16.93 16.76 3.07
N LEU A 290 18.11 17.30 3.33
CA LEU A 290 19.36 16.54 3.33
C LEU A 290 19.36 15.46 4.42
N ILE A 291 19.02 15.81 5.66
CA ILE A 291 18.98 14.87 6.79
C ILE A 291 17.93 13.77 6.53
N GLY A 292 16.73 14.13 6.07
CA GLY A 292 15.68 13.16 5.76
C GLY A 292 16.09 12.18 4.65
N SER A 293 16.71 12.71 3.59
CA SER A 293 17.21 11.89 2.48
C SER A 293 18.32 10.94 2.93
N LEU A 294 19.27 11.42 3.75
CA LEU A 294 20.36 10.61 4.27
C LEU A 294 19.87 9.56 5.28
N ALA A 295 18.91 9.90 6.14
CA ALA A 295 18.32 8.94 7.08
C ALA A 295 17.60 7.81 6.34
N PHE A 296 16.87 8.12 5.27
CA PHE A 296 16.23 7.11 4.43
C PHE A 296 17.24 6.22 3.68
N ALA A 297 18.33 6.81 3.17
CA ALA A 297 19.43 6.04 2.58
C ALA A 297 20.12 5.13 3.62
N MET A 298 20.31 5.63 4.84
CA MET A 298 20.92 4.90 5.95
C MET A 298 20.11 3.66 6.35
N LEU A 299 18.77 3.73 6.32
CA LEU A 299 17.91 2.57 6.53
C LEU A 299 18.28 1.42 5.59
N PHE A 300 18.45 1.70 4.29
CA PHE A 300 18.87 0.67 3.33
C PHE A 300 20.31 0.23 3.55
N ALA A 301 21.22 1.13 3.95
CA ALA A 301 22.59 0.77 4.28
C ALA A 301 22.65 -0.23 5.44
N VAL A 302 21.86 -0.03 6.49
CA VAL A 302 21.72 -0.96 7.62
C VAL A 302 21.17 -2.30 7.14
N ILE A 303 20.09 -2.31 6.35
CA ILE A 303 19.53 -3.55 5.78
C ILE A 303 20.57 -4.33 4.97
N ILE A 304 21.35 -3.64 4.13
CA ILE A 304 22.39 -4.28 3.31
C ILE A 304 23.54 -4.80 4.19
N TYR A 305 23.91 -4.08 5.24
CA TYR A 305 24.95 -4.48 6.18
C TYR A 305 24.56 -5.73 6.97
N GLU A 306 23.39 -5.74 7.61
CA GLU A 306 22.85 -6.90 8.34
C GLU A 306 22.81 -8.14 7.45
N ARG A 307 22.39 -7.95 6.20
CA ARG A 307 22.33 -9.06 5.24
C ARG A 307 23.69 -9.68 4.92
N LYS A 308 24.76 -8.88 4.91
CA LYS A 308 26.13 -9.38 4.69
C LYS A 308 26.63 -10.14 5.92
N LEU A 309 26.31 -9.68 7.13
CA LEU A 309 26.64 -10.38 8.38
C LEU A 309 26.00 -11.77 8.42
N GLU A 310 24.69 -11.88 8.17
CA GLU A 310 23.99 -13.18 8.12
C GLU A 310 24.66 -14.15 7.13
N SER A 311 25.06 -13.65 5.96
CA SER A 311 25.75 -14.47 4.96
C SER A 311 27.13 -14.95 5.44
N ALA A 312 27.89 -14.09 6.13
CA ALA A 312 29.18 -14.46 6.69
C ALA A 312 29.05 -15.51 7.80
N GLU A 313 28.05 -15.40 8.66
CA GLU A 313 27.77 -16.40 9.70
C GLU A 313 27.41 -17.76 9.10
N THR A 314 26.52 -17.79 8.10
CA THR A 314 26.15 -19.06 7.43
C THR A 314 27.28 -19.72 6.66
N SER A 315 28.31 -18.97 6.24
CA SER A 315 29.48 -19.52 5.55
C SER A 315 30.53 -20.14 6.47
N LYS A 316 30.43 -19.91 7.79
CA LYS A 316 31.34 -20.45 8.81
C LYS A 316 30.87 -21.79 9.39
N ILE A 317 29.67 -22.24 9.03
CA ILE A 317 29.05 -23.50 9.44
C ILE A 317 29.15 -24.48 8.27
#